data_AF-A0A7M2WX51-F1
#
_entry.id   AF-A0A7M2WX51-F1
#
_cell.length_a   1.000
_cell.length_b   1.000
_cell.length_c   1.000
_cell.angle_alpha   90.00
_cell.angle_beta   90.00
_cell.angle_gamma   90.00
#
_symmetry.space_group_name_H-M   'P 1'
#
loop_
_entity.id
_entity.type
_entity.pdbx_description
1 polymer ?
#
loop_
_entity_poly.entity_id
_entity_poly.type
_entity_poly.pdbx_seq_one_letter_code
_entity_poly.pdbx_strand_id
1 'polypeptide(L)'
;MHSDDVTKSAIAKYVGPSVIADLLKCPSDEGRRTNMWGSDPPYKCSYTLNCFVSGWQTGTFTVDRTASLMQLKNPSEKILIVEEDERSLNDGGFWGRGDYLAIRHDRQRVLPDTFQAANMERRGNASFCDGHAEYITRGYAHDPVTYEPGK
;
A
#
# COMPACT_ATOMS: atom_id res chain seq x y z
N MET A 1 -13.95 -0.33 -18.57
CA MET A 1 -13.53 0.89 -17.87
C MET A 1 -14.55 1.15 -16.76
N HIS A 2 -14.35 0.57 -15.59
CA HIS A 2 -15.20 0.86 -14.43
C HIS A 2 -14.98 2.32 -14.04
N SER A 3 -16.05 3.06 -13.73
CA SER A 3 -15.89 4.42 -13.24
C SER A 3 -15.10 4.39 -11.93
N ASP A 4 -13.99 5.13 -11.84
CA ASP A 4 -13.15 5.34 -10.64
C ASP A 4 -13.85 6.16 -9.55
N ASP A 5 -15.15 5.89 -9.38
CA ASP A 5 -16.00 6.49 -8.38
C ASP A 5 -15.98 5.63 -7.14
N VAL A 6 -15.13 6.02 -6.20
CA VAL A 6 -14.90 5.32 -4.94
C VAL A 6 -16.17 5.25 -4.06
N THR A 7 -17.15 6.12 -4.31
CA THR A 7 -18.45 6.09 -3.63
C THR A 7 -19.28 4.86 -4.01
N LYS A 8 -18.92 4.17 -5.11
CA LYS A 8 -19.52 2.90 -5.55
C LYS A 8 -18.73 1.66 -5.11
N SER A 9 -17.67 1.84 -4.31
CA SER A 9 -16.86 0.71 -3.82
C SER A 9 -17.66 -0.18 -2.85
N ALA A 10 -17.25 -1.45 -2.73
CA ALA A 10 -17.89 -2.39 -1.82
C ALA A 10 -17.85 -1.95 -0.35
N ILE A 11 -16.86 -1.14 0.03
CA ILE A 11 -16.68 -0.61 1.38
C ILE A 11 -17.50 0.67 1.63
N ALA A 12 -17.88 1.41 0.59
CA ALA A 12 -18.58 2.69 0.72
C ALA A 12 -19.91 2.58 1.49
N LYS A 13 -20.62 1.45 1.38
CA LYS A 13 -21.85 1.20 2.15
C LYS A 13 -21.64 1.07 3.67
N TYR A 14 -20.42 0.77 4.10
CA TYR A 14 -20.09 0.59 5.52
C TYR A 14 -19.49 1.85 6.15
N VAL A 15 -18.74 2.64 5.37
CA VAL A 15 -18.09 3.87 5.87
C VAL A 15 -18.85 5.14 5.52
N GLY A 16 -19.77 5.06 4.56
CA GLY A 16 -20.52 6.20 4.03
C GLY A 16 -19.89 6.76 2.73
N PRO A 17 -20.71 7.01 1.69
CA PRO A 17 -20.22 7.50 0.40
C PRO A 17 -19.64 8.92 0.47
N SER A 18 -20.02 9.73 1.47
CA SER A 18 -19.50 11.08 1.67
C SER A 18 -18.12 11.13 2.33
N VAL A 19 -17.69 10.04 2.98
CA VAL A 19 -16.46 9.99 3.79
C VAL A 19 -15.37 9.14 3.14
N ILE A 20 -15.76 8.15 2.32
CA ILE A 20 -14.83 7.16 1.76
C ILE A 20 -13.65 7.79 0.98
N ALA A 21 -13.88 8.89 0.26
CA ALA A 21 -12.82 9.53 -0.51
C ALA A 21 -11.73 10.15 0.36
N ASP A 22 -12.10 10.69 1.52
CA ASP A 22 -11.17 11.29 2.48
C ASP A 22 -10.53 10.21 3.36
N LEU A 23 -11.28 9.14 3.68
CA LEU A 23 -10.78 8.01 4.44
C LEU A 23 -9.58 7.32 3.76
N LEU A 24 -9.58 7.26 2.43
CA LEU A 24 -8.52 6.60 1.66
C LEU A 24 -7.29 7.49 1.43
N LYS A 25 -7.26 8.68 2.04
CA LYS A 25 -6.14 9.62 1.95
C LYS A 25 -5.48 9.81 3.31
N CYS A 26 -4.17 9.92 3.28
CA CYS A 26 -3.41 10.39 4.42
C CYS A 26 -3.62 11.92 4.54
N PRO A 27 -3.95 12.45 5.73
CA PRO A 27 -4.07 13.91 5.92
C PRO A 27 -2.78 14.69 5.65
N SER A 28 -1.62 14.03 5.66
CA SER A 28 -0.31 14.61 5.36
C SER A 28 0.14 14.39 3.92
N ASP A 29 -0.70 13.79 3.08
CA ASP A 29 -0.43 13.67 1.66
C ASP A 29 -0.71 15.00 0.95
N GLU A 30 0.26 15.47 0.16
CA GLU A 30 0.18 16.73 -0.58
C GLU A 30 -0.56 16.58 -1.92
N GLY A 31 -1.00 15.36 -2.26
CA GLY A 31 -1.81 15.08 -3.45
C GLY A 31 -1.02 15.08 -4.75
N ARG A 32 0.31 15.24 -4.71
CA ARG A 32 1.21 15.15 -5.87
C ARG A 32 1.48 13.68 -6.19
N ARG A 33 0.53 13.04 -6.87
CA ARG A 33 0.57 11.60 -7.20
C ARG A 33 0.70 11.32 -8.70
N THR A 34 1.73 11.84 -9.34
CA THR A 34 2.08 11.35 -10.69
C THR A 34 2.56 9.91 -10.52
N ASN A 35 1.74 8.93 -10.92
CA ASN A 35 2.19 7.55 -10.86
C ASN A 35 3.42 7.38 -11.78
N MET A 36 4.18 6.30 -11.57
CA MET A 36 5.41 6.04 -12.34
C MET A 36 5.16 5.91 -13.86
N TRP A 37 3.91 5.70 -14.27
CA TRP A 37 3.51 5.44 -15.66
C TRP A 37 2.74 6.60 -16.32
N GLY A 38 2.61 7.75 -15.66
CA GLY A 38 1.86 8.91 -16.17
C GLY A 38 0.34 8.70 -16.33
N SER A 39 -0.30 7.90 -15.48
CA SER A 39 -1.75 7.69 -15.47
C SER A 39 -2.49 9.01 -15.36
N ASP A 40 -3.46 9.18 -16.25
CA ASP A 40 -4.46 10.23 -16.21
C ASP A 40 -5.86 9.58 -16.10
N PRO A 41 -6.58 9.76 -14.97
CA PRO A 41 -6.22 10.61 -13.83
C PRO A 41 -5.16 9.99 -12.90
N PRO A 42 -4.42 10.83 -12.15
CA PRO A 42 -3.54 10.40 -11.06
C PRO A 42 -4.21 9.47 -10.05
N TYR A 43 -3.45 8.52 -9.49
CA TYR A 43 -3.93 7.67 -8.39
C TYR A 43 -4.35 8.51 -7.19
N LYS A 44 -5.55 8.27 -6.65
CA LYS A 44 -6.21 9.19 -5.70
C LYS A 44 -6.04 8.81 -4.23
N CYS A 45 -5.62 7.58 -3.93
CA CYS A 45 -5.54 7.04 -2.57
C CYS A 45 -4.11 7.05 -2.05
N SER A 46 -3.93 7.21 -0.74
CA SER A 46 -2.60 7.15 -0.09
C SER A 46 -2.18 5.77 0.33
N TYR A 47 -3.15 4.89 0.42
CA TYR A 47 -2.95 3.55 0.91
C TYR A 47 -3.07 2.59 -0.26
N THR A 48 -2.16 1.63 -0.31
CA THR A 48 -2.15 0.59 -1.34
C THR A 48 -2.24 -0.79 -0.71
N LEU A 49 -2.95 -1.68 -1.40
CA LEU A 49 -3.13 -3.04 -0.93
C LEU A 49 -1.95 -3.89 -1.36
N ASN A 50 -1.52 -4.78 -0.48
CA ASN A 50 -0.59 -5.83 -0.85
C ASN A 50 -1.17 -6.69 -1.99
N CYS A 51 -0.43 -6.77 -3.11
CA CYS A 51 -0.82 -7.49 -4.32
C CYS A 51 -1.04 -8.98 -4.07
N PHE A 52 -0.30 -9.56 -3.13
CA PHE A 52 -0.34 -10.98 -2.82
C PHE A 52 -1.60 -11.41 -2.04
N VAL A 53 -2.28 -10.47 -1.38
CA VAL A 53 -3.51 -10.73 -0.60
C VAL A 53 -4.76 -10.16 -1.28
N SER A 54 -4.62 -9.19 -2.19
CA SER A 54 -5.74 -8.59 -2.93
C SER A 54 -6.25 -9.44 -4.09
N GLY A 55 -5.54 -10.51 -4.45
CA GLY A 55 -5.86 -11.33 -5.63
C GLY A 55 -5.57 -10.64 -6.96
N TRP A 56 -4.80 -9.55 -6.95
CA TRP A 56 -4.36 -8.85 -8.16
C TRP A 56 -3.38 -9.72 -8.96
N GLN A 57 -3.64 -9.88 -10.25
CA GLN A 57 -2.83 -10.69 -11.15
C GLN A 57 -2.30 -9.84 -12.30
N THR A 58 -1.01 -9.51 -12.28
CA THR A 58 -0.29 -9.03 -13.46
C THR A 58 0.35 -10.21 -14.16
N GLY A 59 0.38 -10.20 -15.50
CA GLY A 59 0.74 -11.36 -16.37
C GLY A 59 2.12 -12.00 -16.15
N THR A 60 2.92 -11.50 -15.22
CA THR A 60 4.22 -12.02 -14.78
C THR A 60 4.18 -12.80 -13.46
N PHE A 61 3.09 -12.72 -12.68
CA PHE A 61 2.98 -13.37 -11.37
C PHE A 61 1.62 -14.04 -11.19
N THR A 62 1.62 -15.36 -11.08
CA THR A 62 0.47 -16.10 -10.56
C THR A 62 0.50 -15.98 -9.05
N VAL A 63 -0.11 -14.93 -8.51
CA VAL A 63 -0.49 -14.95 -7.10
C VAL A 63 -1.50 -16.08 -6.97
N ASP A 64 -1.17 -17.13 -6.20
CA ASP A 64 -2.14 -18.18 -5.89
C ASP A 64 -3.32 -17.48 -5.21
N ARG A 65 -4.44 -17.38 -5.94
CA ARG A 65 -5.58 -16.49 -5.68
C ARG A 65 -6.35 -16.84 -4.40
N THR A 66 -5.76 -17.64 -3.52
CA THR A 66 -6.50 -18.45 -2.56
C THR A 66 -6.02 -18.34 -1.14
N ALA A 67 -4.93 -17.62 -0.84
CA ALA A 67 -4.60 -17.31 0.54
C ALA A 67 -5.65 -16.35 1.14
N SER A 68 -6.80 -16.93 1.49
CA SER A 68 -7.76 -16.36 2.41
C SER A 68 -6.98 -15.87 3.62
N LEU A 69 -7.43 -14.80 4.27
CA LEU A 69 -6.84 -14.36 5.54
C LEU A 69 -6.70 -15.55 6.53
N MET A 70 -7.60 -16.53 6.44
CA MET A 70 -7.58 -17.76 7.24
C MET A 70 -6.46 -18.75 6.91
N GLN A 71 -5.83 -18.62 5.75
CA GLN A 71 -4.74 -19.49 5.27
C GLN A 71 -3.36 -18.82 5.37
N LEU A 72 -3.31 -17.55 5.76
CA LEU A 72 -2.05 -16.84 5.95
C LEU A 72 -1.32 -17.42 7.17
N LYS A 73 -0.06 -17.77 6.96
CA LYS A 73 0.86 -18.07 8.04
C LYS A 73 1.30 -16.76 8.69
N ASN A 74 1.23 -16.68 10.01
CA ASN A 74 1.60 -15.51 10.81
C ASN A 74 0.92 -14.21 10.31
N PRO A 75 -0.42 -14.10 10.29
CA PRO A 75 -1.11 -12.93 9.72
C PRO A 75 -0.73 -11.61 10.40
N SER A 76 -0.28 -11.65 11.65
CA SER A 76 0.28 -10.50 12.39
C SER A 76 1.63 -10.02 11.87
N GLU A 77 2.28 -10.75 10.97
CA GLU A 77 3.55 -10.35 10.33
C GLU A 77 3.34 -10.04 8.84
N LYS A 78 2.13 -10.24 8.32
CA LYS A 78 1.79 -10.02 6.91
C LYS A 78 1.13 -8.68 6.70
N ILE A 79 1.80 -7.81 5.96
CA ILE A 79 1.29 -6.51 5.55
C ILE A 79 0.08 -6.69 4.64
N LEU A 80 -1.01 -6.02 4.99
CA LEU A 80 -2.24 -5.93 4.21
C LEU A 80 -2.28 -4.64 3.40
N ILE A 81 -2.03 -3.50 4.05
CA ILE A 81 -2.05 -2.17 3.44
C ILE A 81 -0.82 -1.39 3.90
N VAL A 82 -0.22 -0.62 3.01
CA VAL A 82 0.80 0.39 3.37
C VAL A 82 0.32 1.77 2.95
N GLU A 83 0.81 2.80 3.64
CA GLU A 83 0.88 4.12 3.03
C GLU A 83 2.00 4.12 1.99
N GLU A 84 1.66 4.27 0.72
CA GLU A 84 2.65 4.21 -0.36
C GLU A 84 3.28 5.57 -0.61
N ASP A 85 4.57 5.53 -0.86
CA ASP A 85 5.34 6.67 -1.30
C ASP A 85 4.87 7.15 -2.66
N GLU A 86 4.61 8.45 -2.76
CA GLU A 86 4.03 9.11 -3.93
C GLU A 86 4.90 8.97 -5.18
N ARG A 87 6.20 8.69 -4.99
CA ARG A 87 7.15 8.57 -6.08
C ARG A 87 7.09 7.17 -6.70
N SER A 88 6.73 6.14 -5.94
CA SER A 88 6.74 4.74 -6.42
C SER A 88 5.38 4.22 -6.88
N LEU A 89 4.34 5.05 -6.80
CA LEU A 89 2.94 4.66 -7.01
C LEU A 89 2.75 3.74 -8.21
N ASN A 90 2.24 2.55 -7.90
CA ASN A 90 1.95 1.49 -8.85
C ASN A 90 0.48 1.06 -8.77
N ASP A 91 -0.41 1.90 -9.32
CA ASP A 91 -1.83 1.62 -9.54
C ASP A 91 -2.62 1.07 -8.32
N GLY A 92 -2.15 1.32 -7.10
CA GLY A 92 -2.79 0.87 -5.87
C GLY A 92 -2.33 -0.48 -5.34
N GLY A 93 -1.33 -1.09 -5.98
CA GLY A 93 -0.71 -2.33 -5.54
C GLY A 93 0.59 -2.08 -4.77
N PHE A 94 0.83 -2.89 -3.74
CA PHE A 94 2.11 -2.99 -3.07
C PHE A 94 2.74 -4.37 -3.31
N TRP A 95 3.85 -4.41 -4.05
CA TRP A 95 4.63 -5.63 -4.33
C TRP A 95 5.89 -5.81 -3.45
N GLY A 96 6.22 -4.84 -2.59
CA GLY A 96 7.45 -4.84 -1.79
C GLY A 96 8.77 -4.79 -2.59
N ARG A 97 8.74 -4.89 -3.93
CA ARG A 97 9.93 -4.89 -4.81
C ARG A 97 9.95 -3.70 -5.77
N GLY A 98 9.65 -2.51 -5.26
CA GLY A 98 9.69 -1.26 -6.04
C GLY A 98 8.66 -0.21 -5.60
N ASP A 99 7.63 -0.63 -4.85
CA ASP A 99 6.62 0.23 -4.23
C ASP A 99 7.10 0.50 -2.82
N TYR A 100 7.43 1.75 -2.51
CA TYR A 100 8.08 2.12 -1.26
C TYR A 100 7.05 2.51 -0.21
N LEU A 101 7.30 2.11 1.04
CA LEU A 101 6.58 2.63 2.20
C LEU A 101 6.82 4.15 2.29
N ALA A 102 5.76 4.96 2.40
CA ALA A 102 5.87 6.39 2.63
C ALA A 102 6.50 6.67 4.00
N ILE A 103 7.52 7.51 4.01
CA ILE A 103 8.23 7.90 5.25
C ILE A 103 7.87 9.32 5.69
N ARG A 104 6.78 9.89 5.16
CA ARG A 104 6.44 11.31 5.38
C ARG A 104 6.15 11.66 6.84
N HIS A 105 5.79 10.65 7.63
CA HIS A 105 5.54 10.76 9.06
C HIS A 105 6.81 10.60 9.91
N ASP A 106 7.93 10.18 9.32
CA ASP A 106 9.19 10.04 10.06
C ASP A 106 9.87 11.40 10.23
N ARG A 107 10.00 11.82 11.49
CA ARG A 107 10.69 13.05 11.90
C ARG A 107 12.17 13.05 11.54
N GLN A 108 12.76 11.86 11.34
CA GLN A 108 14.15 11.66 10.98
C GLN A 108 14.34 11.37 9.49
N ARG A 109 13.30 11.50 8.65
CA ARG A 109 13.44 11.33 7.20
C ARG A 109 14.47 12.30 6.64
N VAL A 110 15.32 11.81 5.74
CA VAL A 110 16.33 12.63 5.06
C VAL A 110 15.87 12.89 3.62
N LEU A 111 15.97 14.15 3.19
CA LEU A 111 15.68 14.59 1.83
C LEU A 111 16.99 14.92 1.07
N PRO A 112 17.06 14.70 -0.26
CA PRO A 112 16.02 14.08 -1.07
C PRO A 112 15.90 12.59 -0.75
N ASP A 113 14.67 12.12 -0.60
CA ASP A 113 14.45 10.68 -0.57
C ASP A 113 14.66 10.16 -1.99
N THR A 114 15.36 9.04 -2.17
CA THR A 114 15.66 8.47 -3.49
C THR A 114 15.20 7.02 -3.57
N PHE A 115 14.83 6.58 -4.77
CA PHE A 115 14.30 5.23 -5.04
C PHE A 115 15.31 4.08 -4.89
N GLN A 116 16.51 4.35 -4.37
CA GLN A 116 17.58 3.37 -4.26
C GLN A 116 18.00 3.25 -2.80
N ALA A 117 17.37 2.35 -2.05
CA ALA A 117 17.78 1.92 -0.70
C ALA A 117 18.02 3.05 0.33
N ALA A 118 17.58 4.28 0.04
CA ALA A 118 17.67 5.39 0.96
C ALA A 118 16.55 5.25 1.99
N ASN A 119 16.84 5.66 3.23
CA ASN A 119 15.86 5.72 4.29
C ASN A 119 15.23 4.35 4.67
N MET A 120 15.94 3.23 4.52
CA MET A 120 15.44 1.91 4.94
C MET A 120 15.12 1.85 6.44
N GLU A 121 15.87 2.59 7.26
CA GLU A 121 15.61 2.72 8.70
C GLU A 121 14.46 3.69 9.04
N ARG A 122 13.92 4.40 8.03
CA ARG A 122 12.82 5.34 8.24
C ARG A 122 11.49 4.63 8.21
N ARG A 123 10.54 5.21 8.93
CA ARG A 123 9.31 4.54 9.31
C ARG A 123 8.07 5.15 8.67
N GLY A 124 7.11 4.28 8.38
CA GLY A 124 5.81 4.61 7.80
C GLY A 124 4.72 3.75 8.42
N ASN A 125 3.48 4.04 8.04
CA ASN A 125 2.31 3.33 8.55
C ASN A 125 1.99 2.11 7.67
N ALA A 126 1.78 0.97 8.31
CA ALA A 126 1.24 -0.22 7.66
C ALA A 126 0.15 -0.85 8.52
N SER A 127 -0.82 -1.51 7.88
CA SER A 127 -1.74 -2.43 8.53
C SER A 127 -1.43 -3.87 8.13
N PHE A 128 -1.76 -4.80 9.02
CA PHE A 128 -1.45 -6.20 8.89
C PHE A 128 -2.72 -7.04 8.71
N CYS A 129 -2.54 -8.28 8.28
CA CYS A 129 -3.63 -9.17 7.89
C CYS A 129 -4.48 -9.66 9.07
N ASP A 130 -4.01 -9.51 10.31
CA ASP A 130 -4.82 -9.70 11.52
C ASP A 130 -5.64 -8.46 11.93
N GLY A 131 -5.47 -7.35 11.20
CA GLY A 131 -6.20 -6.10 11.39
C GLY A 131 -5.51 -5.04 12.27
N HIS A 132 -4.34 -5.32 12.85
CA HIS A 132 -3.61 -4.28 13.58
C HIS A 132 -2.88 -3.32 12.62
N ALA A 133 -2.44 -2.19 13.15
CA ALA A 133 -1.60 -1.23 12.44
C ALA A 133 -0.34 -0.94 13.26
N GLU A 134 0.79 -0.80 12.57
CA GLU A 134 2.07 -0.54 13.19
C GLU A 134 2.89 0.49 12.38
N TYR A 135 3.75 1.21 13.10
CA TYR A 135 4.71 2.13 12.54
C TYR A 135 6.02 1.41 12.25
N ILE A 136 6.19 0.86 11.05
CA ILE A 136 7.30 -0.04 10.70
C ILE A 136 8.39 0.67 9.91
N THR A 137 9.61 0.12 9.90
CA THR A 137 10.66 0.61 9.02
C THR A 137 10.35 0.24 7.57
N ARG A 138 10.83 1.06 6.63
CA ARG A 138 10.80 0.75 5.20
C ARG A 138 11.53 -0.57 4.95
N GLY A 139 12.67 -0.80 5.60
CA GLY A 139 13.39 -2.08 5.59
C GLY A 139 12.50 -3.28 5.88
N TYR A 140 11.71 -3.22 6.95
CA TYR A 140 10.77 -4.27 7.31
C TYR A 140 9.66 -4.45 6.25
N ALA A 141 9.12 -3.35 5.72
CA ALA A 141 8.10 -3.42 4.66
C ALA A 141 8.61 -4.08 3.36
N HIS A 142 9.91 -4.03 3.10
CA HIS A 142 10.55 -4.59 1.91
C HIS A 142 11.20 -5.96 2.14
N ASP A 143 11.04 -6.56 3.32
CA ASP A 143 11.42 -7.96 3.55
C ASP A 143 10.36 -8.89 2.93
N PRO A 144 10.72 -9.82 2.02
CA PRO A 144 9.78 -10.79 1.47
C PRO A 144 8.92 -11.55 2.50
N VAL A 145 9.43 -11.76 3.71
CA VAL A 145 8.68 -12.41 4.79
C VAL A 145 7.46 -11.59 5.22
N THR A 146 7.45 -10.27 5.03
CA THR A 146 6.35 -9.42 5.52
C THR A 146 5.24 -9.22 4.51
N TYR A 147 5.47 -9.46 3.21
CA TYR A 147 4.44 -9.26 2.19
C TYR A 147 4.11 -10.53 1.38
N GLU A 148 4.94 -11.58 1.39
CA GLU A 148 4.63 -12.84 0.70
C GLU A 148 3.84 -13.82 1.62
N PRO A 149 2.71 -14.40 1.17
CA PRO A 149 1.86 -15.28 1.98
C PRO A 149 2.53 -16.57 2.48
N GLY A 150 3.49 -17.10 1.73
CA GLY A 150 4.01 -18.47 1.89
C GLY A 150 5.39 -18.59 2.56
N LYS A 151 6.00 -17.49 2.99
CA LYS A 151 7.31 -17.50 3.67
C LYS A 151 7.15 -17.28 5.17
#